data_AF-A0A2D6RBG0-F1
#
_entry.id   AF-A0A2D6RBG0-F1
#
_cell.length_a   1.000
_cell.length_b   1.000
_cell.length_c   1.000
_cell.angle_alpha   90.00
_cell.angle_beta   90.00
_cell.angle_gamma   90.00
#
_symmetry.space_group_name_H-M   'P 1'
#
loop_
_entity.id
_entity.type
_entity.pdbx_description
1 polymer ?
#
loop_
_entity_poly.entity_id
_entity_poly.type
_entity_poly.pdbx_seq_one_letter_code
_entity_poly.pdbx_strand_id
1 'polypeptide(L)'
;GAACSGASMAANAVLSAAGIPQVSYASTSPALSDATAYPDFFRVVPSDALQGQALSAVVQADMPADGTVGLVHMTNAYGSGLADAFTADFEAAGNTLCTTIGYEETMTDFSAAVQSMVDNGCTSAVLVSYAADGGMIIDEMNSQGWTGQVYGGDGIAEEGLGAEATSSVNGVIATKPAAASTGVVGAVFAGLCAQSPDCAGGIYTAEAFDGIVLVALAAFAQMASPGATLSQVIMATGQGLAGASGDISFMANGDVPGAGYCVGDFTEDADGNVAFTCNRSWDPANGMS
;
A
#
# COMPACT_ATOMS: atom_id res chain seq x y z
N GLY A 1 2.89 -11.57 -9.67
CA GLY A 1 3.92 -10.76 -9.01
C GLY A 1 4.40 -9.64 -9.91
N ALA A 2 5.47 -8.94 -9.57
CA ALA A 2 6.25 -9.04 -8.34
C ALA A 2 5.53 -8.37 -7.15
N ALA A 3 6.18 -8.31 -5.98
CA ALA A 3 5.66 -7.63 -4.79
C ALA A 3 5.98 -6.13 -4.83
N CYS A 4 7.27 -5.77 -4.87
CA CYS A 4 7.71 -4.37 -4.89
C CYS A 4 7.56 -3.76 -6.30
N SER A 5 7.13 -2.49 -6.35
CA SER A 5 6.83 -1.79 -7.61
C SER A 5 8.02 -1.76 -8.59
N GLY A 6 9.23 -1.50 -8.12
CA GLY A 6 10.43 -1.49 -8.97
C GLY A 6 10.73 -2.87 -9.59
N ALA A 7 10.52 -3.95 -8.82
CA ALA A 7 10.66 -5.31 -9.34
C ALA A 7 9.58 -5.64 -10.37
N SER A 8 8.35 -5.15 -10.18
CA SER A 8 7.28 -5.31 -11.16
C SER A 8 7.55 -4.57 -12.46
N MET A 9 8.12 -3.36 -12.40
CA MET A 9 8.54 -2.60 -13.58
C MET A 9 9.64 -3.34 -14.35
N ALA A 10 10.66 -3.84 -13.64
CA ALA A 10 11.73 -4.62 -14.26
C ALA A 10 11.23 -5.94 -14.86
N ALA A 11 10.31 -6.63 -14.19
CA ALA A 11 9.67 -7.84 -14.71
C ALA A 11 8.86 -7.54 -15.97
N ASN A 12 8.07 -6.46 -15.99
CA ASN A 12 7.25 -6.11 -17.15
C ASN A 12 8.11 -5.86 -18.39
N ALA A 13 9.28 -5.22 -18.25
CA ALA A 13 10.19 -4.99 -19.38
C ALA A 13 10.63 -6.29 -20.08
N VAL A 14 10.74 -7.40 -19.35
CA VAL A 14 11.08 -8.72 -19.91
C VAL A 14 9.82 -9.44 -20.41
N LEU A 15 8.75 -9.44 -19.62
CA LEU A 15 7.52 -10.18 -19.90
C LEU A 15 6.77 -9.60 -21.11
N SER A 16 6.64 -8.28 -21.19
CA SER A 16 5.97 -7.60 -22.32
C SER A 16 6.68 -7.85 -23.65
N ALA A 17 8.02 -7.85 -23.65
CA ALA A 17 8.82 -8.20 -24.83
C ALA A 17 8.57 -9.64 -25.32
N ALA A 18 8.13 -10.53 -24.43
CA ALA A 18 7.74 -11.90 -24.73
C ALA A 18 6.23 -12.07 -24.99
N GLY A 19 5.43 -10.99 -24.90
CA GLY A 19 3.97 -11.04 -25.01
C GLY A 19 3.29 -11.78 -23.86
N ILE A 20 3.92 -11.79 -22.68
CA ILE A 20 3.40 -12.45 -21.47
C ILE A 20 2.81 -11.38 -20.56
N PRO A 21 1.50 -11.40 -20.27
CA PRO A 21 0.92 -10.47 -19.30
C PRO A 21 1.42 -10.73 -17.88
N GLN A 22 1.41 -9.67 -17.08
CA GLN A 22 1.83 -9.70 -15.68
C GLN A 22 0.67 -9.33 -14.78
N VAL A 23 0.36 -10.17 -13.79
CA VAL A 23 -0.61 -9.85 -12.73
C VAL A 23 0.14 -9.67 -11.41
N SER A 24 0.25 -8.44 -10.92
CA SER A 24 0.82 -8.14 -9.60
C SER A 24 -0.22 -8.21 -8.49
N TYR A 25 0.22 -8.65 -7.32
CA TYR A 25 -0.62 -8.74 -6.11
C TYR A 25 -0.32 -7.65 -5.08
N ALA A 26 0.74 -6.86 -5.25
CA ALA A 26 1.16 -5.89 -4.23
C ALA A 26 1.84 -4.62 -4.78
N SER A 27 2.05 -4.49 -6.09
CA SER A 27 2.72 -3.31 -6.64
C SER A 27 1.75 -2.17 -6.90
N THR A 28 1.83 -1.14 -6.07
CA THR A 28 0.86 -0.03 -6.00
C THR A 28 1.31 1.25 -6.71
N SER A 29 2.59 1.38 -7.08
CA SER A 29 3.14 2.63 -7.67
C SER A 29 2.29 3.17 -8.83
N PRO A 30 1.98 4.48 -8.89
CA PRO A 30 1.14 5.04 -9.95
C PRO A 30 1.76 4.92 -11.34
N ALA A 31 3.09 4.83 -11.43
CA ALA A 31 3.79 4.68 -12.71
C ALA A 31 3.37 3.40 -13.44
N LEU A 32 3.03 2.32 -12.73
CA LEU A 32 2.56 1.07 -13.33
C LEU A 32 1.20 1.20 -14.05
N SER A 33 0.45 2.29 -13.81
CA SER A 33 -0.82 2.59 -14.50
C SER A 33 -0.64 3.04 -15.96
N ASP A 34 0.58 3.40 -16.38
CA ASP A 34 0.86 3.76 -17.78
C ASP A 34 0.96 2.51 -18.64
N ALA A 35 -0.14 2.15 -19.29
CA ALA A 35 -0.23 0.99 -20.19
C ALA A 35 0.65 1.10 -21.45
N THR A 36 1.21 2.28 -21.76
CA THR A 36 2.19 2.44 -22.84
C THR A 36 3.58 2.06 -22.36
N ALA A 37 3.95 2.47 -21.14
CA ALA A 37 5.22 2.13 -20.51
C ALA A 37 5.25 0.68 -20.00
N TYR A 38 4.12 0.19 -19.48
CA TYR A 38 3.95 -1.13 -18.88
C TYR A 38 2.78 -1.88 -19.54
N PRO A 39 2.90 -2.25 -20.82
CA PRO A 39 1.85 -2.98 -21.52
C PRO A 39 1.60 -4.35 -20.87
N ASP A 40 0.34 -4.79 -20.92
CA ASP A 40 -0.14 -6.06 -20.35
C ASP A 40 0.16 -6.23 -18.85
N PHE A 41 0.34 -5.13 -18.13
CA PHE A 41 0.38 -5.12 -16.67
C PHE A 41 -1.04 -5.05 -16.10
N PHE A 42 -1.30 -5.89 -15.10
CA PHE A 42 -2.51 -5.93 -14.32
C PHE A 42 -2.15 -5.97 -12.84
N ARG A 43 -3.02 -5.45 -11.98
CA ARG A 43 -2.86 -5.61 -10.53
C ARG A 43 -4.18 -5.78 -9.83
N VAL A 44 -4.18 -6.59 -8.77
CA VAL A 44 -5.36 -6.81 -7.93
C VAL A 44 -5.38 -5.92 -6.68
N VAL A 45 -4.39 -5.02 -6.57
CA VAL A 45 -4.33 -3.94 -5.56
C VAL A 45 -4.60 -2.59 -6.23
N PRO A 46 -5.24 -1.63 -5.54
CA PRO A 46 -5.44 -0.29 -6.06
C PRO A 46 -4.12 0.49 -6.22
N SER A 47 -4.19 1.58 -6.97
CA SER A 47 -3.08 2.50 -7.20
C SER A 47 -2.77 3.37 -5.98
N ASP A 48 -1.49 3.65 -5.74
CA ASP A 48 -1.04 4.70 -4.83
C ASP A 48 -1.56 6.09 -5.23
N ALA A 49 -1.99 6.28 -6.48
CA ALA A 49 -2.68 7.51 -6.88
C ALA A 49 -3.98 7.72 -6.08
N LEU A 50 -4.62 6.61 -5.68
CA LEU A 50 -5.78 6.61 -4.82
C LEU A 50 -5.36 6.66 -3.34
N GLN A 51 -4.30 5.94 -2.96
CA GLN A 51 -3.80 5.96 -1.58
C GLN A 51 -3.27 7.34 -1.17
N GLY A 52 -2.63 8.08 -2.06
CA GLY A 52 -2.16 9.44 -1.79
C GLY A 52 -3.31 10.36 -1.37
N GLN A 53 -4.49 10.23 -2.00
CA GLN A 53 -5.71 10.96 -1.63
C GLN A 53 -6.23 10.51 -0.26
N ALA A 54 -6.26 9.19 -0.01
CA ALA A 54 -6.69 8.65 1.28
C ALA A 54 -5.78 9.14 2.42
N LEU A 55 -4.46 9.02 2.24
CA LEU A 55 -3.46 9.42 3.23
C LEU A 55 -3.50 10.93 3.48
N SER A 56 -3.65 11.73 2.42
CA SER A 56 -3.89 13.18 2.49
C SER A 56 -5.14 13.50 3.31
N ALA A 57 -6.26 12.81 3.06
CA ALA A 57 -7.50 13.01 3.81
C ALA A 57 -7.38 12.62 5.29
N VAL A 58 -6.67 11.53 5.62
CA VAL A 58 -6.38 11.11 7.00
C VAL A 58 -5.55 12.18 7.72
N VAL A 59 -4.45 12.63 7.10
CA VAL A 59 -3.59 13.66 7.68
C VAL A 59 -4.37 14.94 7.93
N GLN A 60 -5.17 15.40 6.96
CA GLN A 60 -5.98 16.60 7.13
C GLN A 60 -7.06 16.48 8.21
N ALA A 61 -7.62 15.28 8.41
CA ALA A 61 -8.64 15.04 9.42
C ALA A 61 -8.06 15.04 10.85
N ASP A 62 -6.83 14.52 11.00
CA ASP A 62 -6.28 14.17 12.31
C ASP A 62 -5.12 15.08 12.75
N MET A 63 -4.45 15.79 11.83
CA MET A 63 -3.32 16.62 12.19
C MET A 63 -3.75 17.78 13.10
N PRO A 64 -2.89 18.25 14.01
CA PRO A 64 -3.18 19.42 14.82
C PRO A 64 -3.58 20.63 13.96
N ALA A 65 -4.42 21.51 14.48
CA ALA A 65 -4.91 22.68 13.74
C ALA A 65 -3.77 23.65 13.31
N ASP A 66 -2.68 23.66 14.07
CA ASP A 66 -1.41 24.35 13.78
C ASP A 66 -0.30 23.38 13.33
N GLY A 67 -0.71 22.18 12.88
CA GLY A 67 0.17 21.08 12.56
C GLY A 67 1.00 21.32 11.30
N THR A 68 2.23 20.85 11.35
CA THR A 68 3.20 20.86 10.25
C THR A 68 3.60 19.43 9.94
N VAL A 69 3.53 19.07 8.66
CA VAL A 69 3.69 17.67 8.23
C VAL A 69 5.02 17.51 7.50
N GLY A 70 5.88 16.63 8.00
CA GLY A 70 7.10 16.20 7.32
C GLY A 70 6.85 14.89 6.58
N LEU A 71 7.43 14.74 5.39
CA LEU A 71 7.35 13.51 4.61
C LEU A 71 8.71 12.82 4.57
N VAL A 72 8.76 11.56 5.02
CA VAL A 72 9.94 10.69 4.89
C VAL A 72 9.58 9.53 3.98
N HIS A 73 10.32 9.33 2.91
CA HIS A 73 9.96 8.33 1.90
C HIS A 73 11.17 7.62 1.30
N MET A 74 10.97 6.36 0.91
CA MET A 74 11.95 5.65 0.09
C MET A 74 12.10 6.32 -1.28
N THR A 75 13.31 6.32 -1.85
CA THR A 75 13.58 6.81 -3.22
C THR A 75 13.35 5.75 -4.30
N ASN A 76 12.83 4.57 -3.93
CA ASN A 76 12.43 3.56 -4.90
C ASN A 76 11.09 3.92 -5.58
N ALA A 77 10.66 3.09 -6.55
CA ALA A 77 9.47 3.35 -7.35
C ALA A 77 8.15 3.33 -6.56
N TYR A 78 8.09 2.58 -5.45
CA TYR A 78 6.95 2.59 -4.53
C TYR A 78 6.96 3.90 -3.73
N GLY A 79 8.05 4.15 -2.99
CA GLY A 79 8.13 5.26 -2.06
C GLY A 79 8.00 6.62 -2.74
N SER A 80 8.69 6.82 -3.87
CA SER A 80 8.58 8.06 -4.63
C SER A 80 7.19 8.24 -5.24
N GLY A 81 6.57 7.15 -5.74
CA GLY A 81 5.26 7.20 -6.36
C GLY A 81 4.15 7.59 -5.39
N LEU A 82 4.14 7.00 -4.18
CA LEU A 82 3.17 7.35 -3.14
C LEU A 82 3.48 8.72 -2.52
N ALA A 83 4.76 9.08 -2.33
CA ALA A 83 5.16 10.40 -1.86
C ALA A 83 4.68 11.52 -2.80
N ASP A 84 4.86 11.35 -4.11
CA ASP A 84 4.40 12.31 -5.12
C ASP A 84 2.87 12.43 -5.13
N ALA A 85 2.15 11.29 -5.06
CA ALA A 85 0.69 11.26 -5.04
C ALA A 85 0.12 11.95 -3.79
N PHE A 86 0.68 11.65 -2.62
CA PHE A 86 0.31 12.31 -1.36
C PHE A 86 0.61 13.81 -1.41
N THR A 87 1.81 14.20 -1.82
CA THR A 87 2.21 15.62 -1.88
C THR A 87 1.30 16.41 -2.81
N ALA A 88 1.00 15.87 -4.00
CA ALA A 88 0.12 16.52 -4.97
C ALA A 88 -1.29 16.75 -4.40
N ASP A 89 -1.89 15.77 -3.72
CA ASP A 89 -3.21 15.92 -3.13
C ASP A 89 -3.20 16.85 -1.90
N PHE A 90 -2.18 16.73 -1.05
CA PHE A 90 -2.01 17.56 0.15
C PHE A 90 -1.83 19.05 -0.20
N GLU A 91 -1.05 19.35 -1.24
CA GLU A 91 -0.89 20.71 -1.78
C GLU A 91 -2.14 21.21 -2.50
N ALA A 92 -2.86 20.34 -3.22
CA ALA A 92 -4.14 20.71 -3.84
C ALA A 92 -5.21 21.09 -2.81
N ALA A 93 -5.13 20.52 -1.60
CA ALA A 93 -5.94 20.91 -0.44
C ALA A 93 -5.47 22.20 0.25
N GLY A 94 -4.39 22.84 -0.23
CA GLY A 94 -3.87 24.11 0.28
C GLY A 94 -2.88 23.98 1.43
N ASN A 95 -2.40 22.78 1.72
CA ASN A 95 -1.40 22.52 2.74
C ASN A 95 0.02 22.53 2.15
N THR A 96 1.03 22.55 3.03
CA THR A 96 2.45 22.53 2.65
C THR A 96 3.24 21.67 3.61
N LEU A 97 4.23 20.93 3.11
CA LEU A 97 5.12 20.13 3.94
C LEU A 97 6.20 21.01 4.59
N CYS A 98 6.54 20.76 5.86
CA CYS A 98 7.67 21.43 6.53
C CYS A 98 9.02 20.95 5.96
N THR A 99 9.09 19.68 5.56
CA THR A 99 10.25 19.09 4.89
C THR A 99 9.85 17.82 4.16
N THR A 100 10.59 17.48 3.10
CA THR A 100 10.49 16.20 2.39
C THR A 100 11.87 15.57 2.34
N ILE A 101 11.97 14.32 2.81
CA ILE A 101 13.24 13.61 3.01
C ILE A 101 13.17 12.26 2.31
N GLY A 102 13.93 12.13 1.23
CA GLY A 102 14.13 10.86 0.53
C GLY A 102 15.27 10.05 1.14
N TYR A 103 15.10 8.73 1.26
CA TYR A 103 16.17 7.83 1.67
C TYR A 103 16.27 6.59 0.75
N GLU A 104 17.49 6.07 0.62
CA GLU A 104 17.77 4.86 -0.15
C GLU A 104 17.44 3.60 0.68
N GLU A 105 16.97 2.54 0.04
CA GLU A 105 16.60 1.26 0.69
C GLU A 105 17.75 0.59 1.48
N THR A 106 19.00 1.00 1.27
CA THR A 106 20.17 0.50 2.01
C THR A 106 20.52 1.34 3.25
N MET A 107 19.79 2.42 3.50
CA MET A 107 20.00 3.29 4.66
C MET A 107 19.55 2.60 5.94
N THR A 108 20.39 2.64 6.97
CA THR A 108 20.11 2.05 8.30
C THR A 108 20.32 3.05 9.44
N ASP A 109 20.63 4.30 9.12
CA ASP A 109 20.82 5.40 10.07
C ASP A 109 19.93 6.57 9.63
N PHE A 110 18.88 6.82 10.41
CA PHE A 110 17.87 7.85 10.13
C PHE A 110 18.06 9.11 10.98
N SER A 111 19.16 9.21 11.73
CA SER A 111 19.38 10.32 12.68
C SER A 111 19.32 11.68 12.01
N ALA A 112 19.93 11.83 10.84
CA ALA A 112 19.88 13.06 10.05
C ALA A 112 18.49 13.37 9.48
N ALA A 113 17.73 12.34 9.10
CA ALA A 113 16.37 12.50 8.59
C ALA A 113 15.44 13.01 9.70
N VAL A 114 15.46 12.36 10.86
CA VAL A 114 14.68 12.79 12.03
C VAL A 114 15.12 14.17 12.51
N GLN A 115 16.42 14.44 12.58
CA GLN A 115 16.92 15.77 12.98
C GLN A 115 16.42 16.87 12.03
N SER A 116 16.40 16.60 10.72
CA SER A 116 15.85 17.55 9.74
C SER A 116 14.35 17.79 9.96
N MET A 117 13.57 16.81 10.39
CA MET A 117 12.18 17.03 10.76
C MET A 117 12.04 17.90 12.01
N VAL A 118 12.86 17.65 13.03
CA VAL A 118 12.90 18.44 14.27
C VAL A 118 13.28 19.89 13.97
N ASP A 119 14.32 20.10 13.16
CA ASP A 119 14.83 21.44 12.81
C ASP A 119 13.82 22.26 11.99
N ASN A 120 13.00 21.60 11.17
CA ASN A 120 11.91 22.25 10.42
C ASN A 120 10.60 22.35 11.23
N GLY A 121 10.62 21.96 12.51
CA GLY A 121 9.48 22.09 13.41
C GLY A 121 8.27 21.27 13.02
N CYS A 122 8.48 20.09 12.42
CA CYS A 122 7.41 19.18 12.02
C CYS A 122 6.70 18.58 13.25
N THR A 123 5.38 18.74 13.37
CA THR A 123 4.56 18.17 14.45
C THR A 123 3.92 16.84 14.08
N SER A 124 3.96 16.49 12.79
CA SER A 124 3.47 15.25 12.23
C SER A 124 4.44 14.70 11.19
N ALA A 125 4.46 13.39 11.04
CA ALA A 125 5.27 12.68 10.07
C ALA A 125 4.38 11.81 9.18
N VAL A 126 4.63 11.83 7.87
CA VAL A 126 4.12 10.82 6.94
C VAL A 126 5.29 9.94 6.55
N LEU A 127 5.17 8.64 6.81
CA LEU A 127 6.16 7.62 6.49
C LEU A 127 5.68 6.81 5.28
N VAL A 128 6.45 6.89 4.20
CA VAL A 128 6.31 6.03 3.03
C VAL A 128 7.51 5.09 2.98
N SER A 129 7.42 4.03 3.77
CA SER A 129 8.48 3.07 4.05
C SER A 129 7.94 1.64 4.08
N TYR A 130 8.84 0.66 4.10
CA TYR A 130 8.49 -0.69 4.53
C TYR A 130 8.63 -0.82 6.05
N ALA A 131 8.01 -1.86 6.63
CA ALA A 131 7.95 -2.07 8.08
C ALA A 131 9.32 -2.00 8.78
N ALA A 132 10.36 -2.63 8.21
CA ALA A 132 11.72 -2.61 8.77
C ALA A 132 12.29 -1.19 8.90
N ASP A 133 12.23 -0.41 7.82
CA ASP A 133 12.69 0.98 7.82
C ASP A 133 11.80 1.86 8.69
N GLY A 134 10.48 1.65 8.64
CA GLY A 134 9.50 2.38 9.45
C GLY A 134 9.76 2.19 10.94
N GLY A 135 10.09 0.97 11.37
CA GLY A 135 10.48 0.68 12.75
C GLY A 135 11.75 1.43 13.15
N MET A 136 12.80 1.40 12.32
CA MET A 136 14.04 2.14 12.57
C MET A 136 13.82 3.66 12.63
N ILE A 137 12.96 4.21 11.77
CA ILE A 137 12.63 5.64 11.76
C ILE A 137 11.86 6.03 13.03
N ILE A 138 10.87 5.23 13.45
CA ILE A 138 10.09 5.47 14.67
C ILE A 138 11.00 5.36 15.91
N ASP A 139 11.92 4.40 15.93
CA ASP A 139 12.90 4.27 17.00
C ASP A 139 13.79 5.50 17.12
N GLU A 140 14.23 6.04 15.99
CA GLU A 140 15.04 7.24 15.97
C GLU A 140 14.25 8.50 16.34
N MET A 141 12.98 8.60 15.93
CA MET A 141 12.07 9.66 16.41
C MET A 141 11.96 9.65 17.93
N ASN A 142 11.76 8.48 18.52
CA ASN A 142 11.70 8.31 19.97
C ASN A 142 13.05 8.61 20.65
N SER A 143 14.17 8.17 20.06
CA SER A 143 15.52 8.40 20.60
C SER A 143 15.87 9.88 20.71
N GLN A 144 15.39 10.70 19.76
CA GLN A 144 15.54 12.15 19.74
C GLN A 144 14.46 12.90 20.54
N GLY A 145 13.51 12.18 21.14
CA GLY A 145 12.43 12.75 21.95
C GLY A 145 11.35 13.48 21.13
N TRP A 146 11.20 13.16 19.85
CA TRP A 146 10.11 13.67 19.02
C TRP A 146 8.82 12.92 19.34
N THR A 147 7.74 13.66 19.61
CA THR A 147 6.45 13.10 20.07
C THR A 147 5.28 13.47 19.15
N GLY A 148 5.56 13.73 17.88
CA GLY A 148 4.54 14.10 16.91
C GLY A 148 3.69 12.91 16.47
N GLN A 149 2.64 13.20 15.71
CA GLN A 149 1.76 12.17 15.16
C GLN A 149 2.38 11.52 13.92
N VAL A 150 2.43 10.19 13.88
CA VAL A 150 2.92 9.45 12.72
C VAL A 150 1.75 8.91 11.90
N TYR A 151 1.82 9.14 10.59
CA TYR A 151 0.94 8.60 9.57
C TYR A 151 1.74 7.75 8.59
N GLY A 152 1.12 6.79 7.91
CA GLY A 152 1.83 6.01 6.89
C GLY A 152 0.97 5.35 5.82
N GLY A 153 1.68 4.87 4.80
CA GLY A 153 1.12 4.08 3.71
C GLY A 153 0.98 2.60 4.06
N ASP A 154 0.66 1.82 3.03
CA ASP A 154 0.41 0.38 3.11
C ASP A 154 1.66 -0.42 3.49
N GLY A 155 2.85 0.08 3.18
CA GLY A 155 4.13 -0.55 3.51
C GLY A 155 4.41 -0.68 5.01
N ILE A 156 3.69 0.06 5.87
CA ILE A 156 3.75 -0.07 7.32
C ILE A 156 2.40 -0.43 7.97
N ALA A 157 1.34 -0.68 7.19
CA ALA A 157 -0.03 -0.78 7.68
C ALA A 157 -0.44 -2.19 8.15
N GLU A 158 0.45 -2.91 8.82
CA GLU A 158 0.22 -4.25 9.38
C GLU A 158 1.04 -4.47 10.66
N GLU A 159 0.71 -5.50 11.43
CA GLU A 159 1.35 -5.83 12.71
C GLU A 159 2.86 -6.05 12.60
N GLY A 160 3.37 -6.34 11.39
CA GLY A 160 4.79 -6.42 11.11
C GLY A 160 5.58 -5.20 11.57
N LEU A 161 5.01 -3.99 11.52
CA LEU A 161 5.67 -2.78 12.03
C LEU A 161 6.02 -2.90 13.52
N GLY A 162 5.14 -3.49 14.32
CA GLY A 162 5.36 -3.70 15.76
C GLY A 162 6.42 -4.76 16.06
N ALA A 163 6.72 -5.65 15.11
CA ALA A 163 7.81 -6.61 15.24
C ALA A 163 9.17 -6.01 14.85
N GLU A 164 9.17 -4.99 13.99
CA GLU A 164 10.38 -4.33 13.49
C GLU A 164 10.82 -3.13 14.36
N ALA A 165 9.88 -2.43 15.01
CA ALA A 165 10.17 -1.34 15.92
C ALA A 165 10.59 -1.86 17.32
N THR A 166 11.57 -1.20 17.95
CA THR A 166 11.92 -1.45 19.36
C THR A 166 11.20 -0.49 20.33
N SER A 167 10.70 0.63 19.82
CA SER A 167 9.88 1.61 20.50
C SER A 167 8.41 1.34 20.26
N SER A 168 7.55 1.90 21.10
CA SER A 168 6.11 1.77 20.94
C SER A 168 5.66 2.41 19.61
N VAL A 169 4.85 1.66 18.86
CA VAL A 169 4.14 2.14 17.66
C VAL A 169 2.70 2.54 17.98
N ASN A 170 2.34 2.59 19.26
CA ASN A 170 0.99 2.91 19.69
C ASN A 170 0.57 4.31 19.22
N GLY A 171 -0.57 4.39 18.54
CA GLY A 171 -1.10 5.62 17.97
C GLY A 171 -0.58 5.95 16.57
N VAL A 172 0.32 5.17 15.98
CA VAL A 172 0.62 5.29 14.53
C VAL A 172 -0.67 5.01 13.75
N ILE A 173 -0.97 5.85 12.77
CA ILE A 173 -2.11 5.67 11.86
C ILE A 173 -1.57 5.29 10.49
N ALA A 174 -2.12 4.27 9.86
CA ALA A 174 -1.72 3.90 8.51
C ALA A 174 -2.91 3.57 7.62
N THR A 175 -2.70 3.71 6.32
CA THR A 175 -3.70 3.37 5.30
C THR A 175 -3.30 2.10 4.58
N LYS A 176 -4.27 1.23 4.30
CA LYS A 176 -4.08 0.12 3.35
C LYS A 176 -5.33 -0.09 2.53
N PRO A 177 -5.23 -0.72 1.33
CA PRO A 177 -6.41 -1.07 0.56
C PRO A 177 -7.48 -1.72 1.43
N ALA A 178 -8.71 -1.22 1.37
CA ALA A 178 -9.81 -1.85 2.06
C ALA A 178 -10.10 -3.19 1.37
N ALA A 179 -10.25 -4.25 2.16
CA ALA A 179 -10.91 -5.45 1.66
C ALA A 179 -12.33 -5.07 1.22
N ALA A 180 -12.75 -5.46 0.02
CA ALA A 180 -14.14 -5.27 -0.36
C ALA A 180 -15.05 -6.10 0.58
N SER A 181 -16.37 -5.88 0.52
CA SER A 181 -17.33 -6.66 1.32
C SER A 181 -17.02 -8.16 1.22
N THR A 182 -16.75 -8.80 2.36
CA THR A 182 -16.25 -10.17 2.39
C THR A 182 -17.29 -11.13 1.82
N GLY A 183 -17.11 -11.50 0.55
CA GLY A 183 -17.87 -12.57 -0.09
C GLY A 183 -17.53 -13.94 0.49
N VAL A 184 -18.20 -14.97 0.00
CA VAL A 184 -17.95 -16.37 0.46
C VAL A 184 -16.48 -16.77 0.26
N VAL A 185 -15.84 -16.32 -0.83
CA VAL A 185 -14.43 -16.60 -1.13
C VAL A 185 -13.51 -16.00 -0.06
N GLY A 186 -13.65 -14.70 0.23
CA GLY A 186 -12.89 -14.03 1.29
C GLY A 186 -13.09 -14.66 2.67
N ALA A 187 -14.33 -15.03 3.03
CA ALA A 187 -14.60 -15.66 4.33
C ALA A 187 -13.94 -17.05 4.45
N VAL A 188 -13.99 -17.85 3.39
CA VAL A 188 -13.34 -19.16 3.34
C VAL A 188 -11.82 -19.01 3.35
N PHE A 189 -11.27 -18.08 2.56
CA PHE A 189 -9.84 -17.80 2.54
C PHE A 189 -9.33 -17.40 3.91
N ALA A 190 -9.99 -16.44 4.59
CA ALA A 190 -9.60 -15.99 5.92
C ALA A 190 -9.59 -17.15 6.94
N GLY A 191 -10.60 -18.02 6.91
CA GLY A 191 -10.66 -19.20 7.78
C GLY A 191 -9.56 -20.24 7.50
N LEU A 192 -9.15 -20.40 6.25
CA LEU A 192 -8.03 -21.29 5.88
C LEU A 192 -6.67 -20.66 6.21
N CYS A 193 -6.52 -19.36 5.94
CA CYS A 193 -5.32 -18.59 6.18
C CYS A 193 -4.98 -18.56 7.68
N ALA A 194 -5.98 -18.36 8.54
CA ALA A 194 -5.80 -18.39 10.00
C ALA A 194 -5.32 -19.73 10.56
N GLN A 195 -5.45 -20.84 9.81
CA GLN A 195 -4.94 -22.16 10.20
C GLN A 195 -3.47 -22.38 9.81
N SER A 196 -2.89 -21.48 9.02
CA SER A 196 -1.49 -21.52 8.59
C SER A 196 -0.74 -20.34 9.19
N PRO A 197 0.27 -20.56 10.06
CA PRO A 197 1.07 -19.48 10.62
C PRO A 197 1.71 -18.58 9.54
N ASP A 198 2.18 -19.18 8.45
CA ASP A 198 2.80 -18.46 7.33
C ASP A 198 1.81 -17.53 6.61
N CYS A 199 0.54 -17.96 6.50
CA CYS A 199 -0.49 -17.13 5.88
C CYS A 199 -1.00 -16.06 6.86
N ALA A 200 -1.27 -16.45 8.11
CA ALA A 200 -1.77 -15.53 9.14
C ALA A 200 -0.79 -14.39 9.44
N GLY A 201 0.53 -14.64 9.35
CA GLY A 201 1.57 -13.61 9.48
C GLY A 201 2.03 -12.98 8.16
N GLY A 202 1.41 -13.35 7.03
CA GLY A 202 1.82 -12.90 5.71
C GLY A 202 1.05 -11.66 5.24
N ILE A 203 1.78 -10.76 4.57
CA ILE A 203 1.22 -9.54 3.96
C ILE A 203 0.67 -9.83 2.55
N TYR A 204 -0.43 -9.16 2.16
CA TYR A 204 -1.10 -9.33 0.86
C TYR A 204 -1.47 -10.78 0.49
N THR A 205 -1.77 -11.63 1.48
CA THR A 205 -2.00 -13.07 1.23
C THR A 205 -3.29 -13.32 0.45
N ALA A 206 -4.32 -12.53 0.69
CA ALA A 206 -5.58 -12.59 -0.05
C ALA A 206 -5.39 -12.17 -1.52
N GLU A 207 -4.61 -11.11 -1.77
CA GLU A 207 -4.29 -10.61 -3.10
C GLU A 207 -3.38 -11.57 -3.86
N ALA A 208 -2.44 -12.22 -3.16
CA ALA A 208 -1.60 -13.26 -3.75
C ALA A 208 -2.44 -14.46 -4.19
N PHE A 209 -3.41 -14.88 -3.36
CA PHE A 209 -4.39 -15.91 -3.72
C PHE A 209 -5.19 -15.50 -4.96
N ASP A 210 -5.70 -14.26 -4.99
CA ASP A 210 -6.49 -13.73 -6.10
C ASP A 210 -5.72 -13.64 -7.40
N GLY A 211 -4.47 -13.18 -7.36
CA GLY A 211 -3.60 -13.17 -8.53
C GLY A 211 -3.38 -14.56 -9.12
N ILE A 212 -3.19 -15.57 -8.27
CA ILE A 212 -3.03 -16.98 -8.71
C ILE A 212 -4.33 -17.52 -9.29
N VAL A 213 -5.45 -17.34 -8.60
CA VAL A 213 -6.78 -17.80 -9.06
C VAL A 213 -7.13 -17.19 -10.40
N LEU A 214 -6.96 -15.88 -10.54
CA LEU A 214 -7.20 -15.15 -11.79
C LEU A 214 -6.37 -15.73 -12.94
N VAL A 215 -5.06 -15.88 -12.78
CA VAL A 215 -4.18 -16.40 -13.84
C VAL A 215 -4.54 -17.83 -14.20
N ALA A 216 -4.87 -18.68 -13.21
CA ALA A 216 -5.29 -20.06 -13.45
C ALA A 216 -6.60 -20.14 -14.24
N LEU A 217 -7.61 -19.35 -13.86
CA LEU A 217 -8.90 -19.29 -14.56
C LEU A 217 -8.72 -18.72 -15.98
N ALA A 218 -7.90 -17.68 -16.14
CA ALA A 218 -7.60 -17.09 -17.44
C ALA A 218 -6.90 -18.10 -18.38
N ALA A 219 -6.01 -18.95 -17.85
CA ALA A 219 -5.39 -20.02 -18.62
C ALA A 219 -6.41 -21.04 -19.15
N PHE A 220 -7.41 -21.42 -18.34
CA PHE A 220 -8.50 -22.28 -18.80
C PHE A 220 -9.40 -21.57 -19.83
N ALA A 221 -9.72 -20.29 -19.63
CA ALA A 221 -10.50 -19.50 -20.57
C ALA A 221 -9.79 -19.35 -21.93
N GLN A 222 -8.47 -19.21 -21.93
CA GLN A 222 -7.63 -19.18 -23.13
C GLN A 222 -7.77 -20.48 -23.95
N MET A 223 -7.74 -21.64 -23.30
CA MET A 223 -7.90 -22.93 -23.97
C MET A 223 -9.26 -23.06 -24.67
N ALA A 224 -10.29 -22.42 -24.11
CA ALA A 224 -11.63 -22.37 -24.69
C ALA A 224 -11.79 -21.26 -25.75
N SER A 225 -10.82 -20.37 -25.91
CA SER A 225 -10.90 -19.16 -26.75
C SER A 225 -9.67 -18.99 -27.67
N PRO A 226 -9.48 -19.83 -28.70
CA PRO A 226 -8.23 -19.91 -29.47
C PRO A 226 -7.79 -18.62 -30.19
N GLY A 227 -8.67 -17.63 -30.34
CA GLY A 227 -8.37 -16.34 -30.98
C GLY A 227 -8.17 -15.17 -30.00
N ALA A 228 -8.38 -15.37 -28.70
CA ALA A 228 -8.13 -14.35 -27.70
C ALA A 228 -6.64 -14.32 -27.32
N THR A 229 -6.13 -13.15 -26.97
CA THR A 229 -4.80 -13.00 -26.35
C THR A 229 -4.88 -13.28 -24.84
N LEU A 230 -3.74 -13.62 -24.22
CA LEU A 230 -3.66 -13.80 -22.76
C LEU A 230 -4.14 -12.54 -22.01
N SER A 231 -3.82 -11.35 -22.51
CA SER A 231 -4.24 -10.08 -21.92
C SER A 231 -5.77 -9.91 -21.97
N GLN A 232 -6.39 -10.24 -23.11
CA GLN A 232 -7.86 -10.20 -23.25
C GLN A 232 -8.56 -11.20 -22.32
N VAL A 233 -8.03 -12.42 -22.17
CA VAL A 233 -8.66 -13.39 -21.27
C VAL A 233 -8.43 -13.06 -19.80
N ILE A 234 -7.28 -12.48 -19.43
CA ILE A 234 -7.06 -11.98 -18.06
C ILE A 234 -8.05 -10.86 -17.76
N MET A 235 -8.14 -9.87 -18.66
CA MET A 235 -9.09 -8.78 -18.53
C MET A 235 -10.52 -9.29 -18.40
N ALA A 236 -10.95 -10.20 -19.27
CA ALA A 236 -12.32 -10.74 -19.24
C ALA A 236 -12.59 -11.62 -18.01
N THR A 237 -11.64 -12.45 -17.60
CA THR A 237 -11.76 -13.33 -16.42
C THR A 237 -11.85 -12.51 -15.14
N GLY A 238 -11.11 -11.40 -15.07
CA GLY A 238 -11.10 -10.53 -13.92
C GLY A 238 -12.32 -9.62 -13.79
N GLN A 239 -13.25 -9.56 -14.76
CA GLN A 239 -14.45 -8.72 -14.60
C GLN A 239 -15.49 -9.37 -13.70
N GLY A 240 -15.62 -8.85 -12.48
CA GLY A 240 -16.56 -9.34 -11.46
C GLY A 240 -16.13 -10.66 -10.83
N LEU A 241 -14.83 -10.97 -10.83
CA LEU A 241 -14.32 -12.19 -10.21
C LEU A 241 -14.35 -12.03 -8.69
N ALA A 242 -15.15 -12.86 -8.02
CA ALA A 242 -15.17 -12.91 -6.55
C ALA A 242 -13.83 -13.44 -6.01
N GLY A 243 -13.05 -12.56 -5.39
CA GLY A 243 -11.75 -12.86 -4.80
C GLY A 243 -11.78 -12.95 -3.27
N ALA A 244 -10.61 -13.24 -2.71
CA ALA A 244 -10.32 -13.24 -1.30
C ALA A 244 -10.17 -11.81 -0.75
N SER A 245 -9.55 -10.90 -1.50
CA SER A 245 -9.42 -9.47 -1.12
C SER A 245 -10.62 -8.63 -1.56
N GLY A 246 -11.50 -9.19 -2.39
CA GLY A 246 -12.72 -8.55 -2.86
C GLY A 246 -13.09 -8.95 -4.27
N ASP A 247 -14.14 -8.35 -4.80
CA ASP A 247 -14.47 -8.51 -6.22
C ASP A 247 -13.40 -7.79 -7.07
N ILE A 248 -12.78 -8.53 -7.98
CA ILE A 248 -11.84 -7.99 -8.95
C ILE A 248 -12.64 -7.45 -10.13
N SER A 249 -12.25 -6.30 -10.64
CA SER A 249 -12.75 -5.73 -11.90
C SER A 249 -11.71 -4.78 -12.46
N PHE A 250 -11.22 -5.06 -13.66
CA PHE A 250 -10.15 -4.28 -14.27
C PHE A 250 -10.68 -3.06 -15.01
N MET A 251 -10.04 -1.93 -14.76
CA MET A 251 -10.07 -0.77 -15.64
C MET A 251 -9.33 -1.06 -16.94
N ALA A 252 -9.50 -0.21 -17.94
CA ALA A 252 -8.90 -0.39 -19.27
C ALA A 252 -7.37 -0.45 -19.26
N ASN A 253 -6.71 0.13 -18.24
CA ASN A 253 -5.27 0.12 -18.06
C ASN A 253 -4.76 -1.06 -17.21
N GLY A 254 -5.62 -2.01 -16.82
CA GLY A 254 -5.23 -3.18 -16.02
C GLY A 254 -5.22 -2.97 -14.50
N ASP A 255 -5.54 -1.76 -14.04
CA ASP A 255 -5.72 -1.46 -12.62
C ASP A 255 -7.08 -1.93 -12.11
N VAL A 256 -7.22 -2.10 -10.80
CA VAL A 256 -8.51 -2.17 -10.12
C VAL A 256 -8.90 -0.79 -9.59
N PRO A 257 -10.20 -0.45 -9.56
CA PRO A 257 -10.67 0.84 -9.01
C PRO A 257 -10.46 0.93 -7.48
N GLY A 258 -10.30 -0.20 -6.79
CA GLY A 258 -10.27 -0.27 -5.33
C GLY A 258 -11.65 -0.16 -4.69
N ALA A 259 -11.73 -0.51 -3.41
CA ALA A 259 -12.94 -0.42 -2.58
C ALA A 259 -12.82 0.68 -1.49
N GLY A 260 -11.92 1.63 -1.70
CA GLY A 260 -11.48 2.56 -0.67
C GLY A 260 -10.27 2.01 0.11
N TYR A 261 -9.97 2.67 1.23
CA TYR A 261 -8.85 2.37 2.11
C TYR A 261 -9.37 2.14 3.54
N CYS A 262 -8.85 1.09 4.16
CA CYS A 262 -8.86 0.99 5.61
C CYS A 262 -7.92 2.07 6.15
N VAL A 263 -8.40 2.80 7.15
CA VAL A 263 -7.59 3.67 7.99
C VAL A 263 -7.50 2.98 9.34
N GLY A 264 -6.32 2.51 9.68
CA GLY A 264 -6.09 1.72 10.88
C GLY A 264 -5.19 2.40 11.87
N ASP A 265 -5.46 2.15 13.15
CA ASP A 265 -4.66 2.59 14.28
C ASP A 265 -3.85 1.41 14.83
N PHE A 266 -2.59 1.67 15.14
CA PHE A 266 -1.76 0.78 15.92
C PHE A 266 -2.07 0.93 17.41
N THR A 267 -2.39 -0.17 18.06
CA THR A 267 -2.56 -0.22 19.52
C THR A 267 -1.62 -1.24 20.12
N GLU A 268 -1.06 -0.92 21.29
CA GLU A 268 -0.21 -1.83 22.06
C GLU A 268 -0.89 -2.17 23.39
N ASP A 269 -1.00 -3.46 23.72
CA ASP A 269 -1.55 -3.90 25.00
C ASP A 269 -0.51 -3.85 26.13
N ALA A 270 -0.94 -4.17 27.36
CA ALA A 270 -0.05 -4.14 28.54
C ALA A 270 1.10 -5.18 28.49
N ASP A 271 0.98 -6.19 27.62
CA ASP A 271 1.98 -7.23 27.43
C ASP A 271 2.93 -6.92 26.25
N GLY A 272 2.74 -5.77 25.58
CA GLY A 272 3.54 -5.32 24.43
C GLY A 272 3.08 -5.92 23.10
N ASN A 273 1.90 -6.54 23.04
CA ASN A 273 1.38 -7.06 21.77
C ASN A 273 0.80 -5.90 20.96
N VAL A 274 1.27 -5.79 19.72
CA VAL A 274 0.83 -4.79 18.75
C VAL A 274 -0.32 -5.35 17.91
N ALA A 275 -1.37 -4.55 17.73
CA ALA A 275 -2.47 -4.84 16.82
C ALA A 275 -2.70 -3.66 15.87
N PHE A 276 -2.97 -3.95 14.60
CA PHE A 276 -3.38 -2.96 13.62
C PHE A 276 -4.89 -3.08 13.35
N THR A 277 -5.67 -2.11 13.81
CA THR A 277 -7.14 -2.18 13.73
C THR A 277 -7.70 -1.18 12.74
N CYS A 278 -8.30 -1.68 11.64
CA CYS A 278 -9.10 -0.90 10.71
C CYS A 278 -10.40 -0.41 11.37
N ASN A 279 -10.38 0.78 11.97
CA ASN A 279 -11.51 1.35 12.70
C ASN A 279 -12.23 2.47 11.93
N ARG A 280 -11.60 3.00 10.89
CA ARG A 280 -12.11 4.03 9.99
C ARG A 280 -11.89 3.61 8.55
N SER A 281 -12.59 4.26 7.63
CA SER A 281 -12.40 4.06 6.20
C SER A 281 -12.38 5.37 5.44
N TRP A 282 -11.78 5.32 4.26
CA TRP A 282 -11.85 6.38 3.27
C TRP A 282 -12.26 5.81 1.93
N ASP A 283 -13.17 6.47 1.23
CA ASP A 283 -13.43 6.17 -0.19
C ASP A 283 -13.63 7.45 -1.01
N PRO A 284 -13.40 7.41 -2.34
CA PRO A 284 -13.49 8.60 -3.19
C PRO A 284 -14.87 9.25 -3.26
N ALA A 285 -15.94 8.49 -2.98
CA ALA A 285 -17.31 8.98 -3.05
C ALA A 285 -17.78 9.63 -1.75
N ASN A 286 -17.37 9.10 -0.60
CA ASN A 286 -17.86 9.53 0.71
C ASN A 286 -16.80 10.24 1.56
N GLY A 287 -15.51 10.16 1.20
CA GLY A 287 -14.41 10.68 2.02
C GLY A 287 -14.15 9.83 3.26
N MET A 288 -13.64 10.46 4.33
CA MET A 288 -13.40 9.81 5.63
C MET A 288 -14.72 9.45 6.34
N SER A 289 -14.79 8.25 6.91
CA SER A 289 -15.93 7.74 7.68
C SER A 289 -15.51 6.91 8.89
#